data_AF-A0A9D8FM32-F1
#
_entry.id   AF-A0A9D8FM32-F1
#
_cell.length_a   1.000
_cell.length_b   1.000
_cell.length_c   1.000
_cell.angle_alpha   90.00
_cell.angle_beta   90.00
_cell.angle_gamma   90.00
#
_symmetry.space_group_name_H-M   'P 1'
#
loop_
_entity.id
_entity.type
_entity.pdbx_description
1 polymer ?
#
loop_
_entity_poly.entity_id
_entity_poly.type
_entity_poly.pdbx_seq_one_letter_code
_entity_poly.pdbx_strand_id
1 'polypeptide(L)' 'MISQTLKLEALEKKKLKEILQAVVINQTVLTVQFPGGEEVIIQPKPPLKPLPILNGYVPKGWKEEIY' A
#
# COMPACT_ATOMS: atom_id res chain seq x y z
N MET A 1 -7.04 -11.38 1.83
CA MET A 1 -7.48 -9.98 1.92
C MET A 1 -8.90 -9.91 1.42
N ILE A 2 -9.75 -9.14 2.08
CA ILE A 2 -11.12 -8.91 1.62
C ILE A 2 -11.07 -7.74 0.64
N SER A 3 -11.76 -7.87 -0.49
CA SER A 3 -11.88 -6.79 -1.48
C SER A 3 -13.29 -6.22 -1.42
N GLN A 4 -13.40 -4.90 -1.41
CA GLN A 4 -14.67 -4.19 -1.38
C GLN A 4 -14.66 -3.13 -2.49
N THR A 5 -15.74 -3.09 -3.28
CA THR A 5 -15.94 -2.04 -4.29
C THR A 5 -17.05 -1.11 -3.83
N LEU A 6 -16.80 0.19 -3.86
CA LEU A 6 -17.79 1.24 -3.57
C LEU A 6 -17.77 2.27 -4.69
N LYS A 7 -18.93 2.87 -4.97
CA LYS A 7 -19.00 4.04 -5.85
C LYS A 7 -18.59 5.30 -5.09
N LEU A 8 -18.08 6.30 -5.78
CA LEU A 8 -17.62 7.55 -5.18
C LEU A 8 -18.70 8.24 -4.34
N GLU A 9 -19.97 8.20 -4.76
CA GLU A 9 -21.08 8.84 -4.05
C GLU A 9 -21.33 8.23 -2.67
N ALA A 10 -20.98 6.95 -2.49
CA ALA A 10 -21.06 6.28 -1.19
C ALA A 10 -20.00 6.77 -0.18
N LEU A 11 -18.97 7.48 -0.66
CA LEU A 11 -17.88 8.03 0.14
C LEU A 11 -18.04 9.52 0.44
N GLU A 12 -18.88 10.25 -0.29
CA GLU A 12 -19.06 11.71 -0.13
C GLU A 12 -19.42 12.16 1.29
N LYS A 13 -20.17 11.31 2.02
CA LYS A 13 -20.60 11.61 3.40
C LYS A 13 -19.63 11.09 4.47
N LYS A 14 -18.55 10.41 4.08
CA LYS A 14 -17.56 9.84 5.00
C LYS A 14 -16.32 10.71 5.04
N LYS A 15 -15.71 10.84 6.22
CA LYS A 15 -14.42 11.51 6.33
C LYS A 15 -13.34 10.63 5.73
N LEU A 16 -12.44 11.21 4.94
CA LEU A 16 -11.29 10.51 4.38
C LEU A 16 -10.50 9.75 5.45
N LYS A 17 -10.31 10.37 6.63
CA LYS A 17 -9.64 9.74 7.78
C LYS A 17 -10.29 8.41 8.17
N GLU A 18 -11.62 8.35 8.24
CA GLU A 18 -12.36 7.15 8.63
C GLU A 18 -12.25 6.05 7.58
N ILE A 19 -12.29 6.43 6.29
CA ILE A 19 -12.10 5.50 5.16
C ILE A 19 -10.71 4.85 5.26
N LEU A 20 -9.65 5.66 5.42
CA LEU A 20 -8.28 5.16 5.53
C LEU A 20 -8.08 4.31 6.80
N GLN A 21 -8.68 4.71 7.92
CA GLN A 21 -8.63 3.93 9.16
C GLN A 21 -9.28 2.56 8.98
N ALA A 22 -10.44 2.49 8.32
CA ALA A 22 -11.12 1.23 8.05
C ALA A 22 -10.29 0.31 7.14
N VAL A 23 -9.64 0.85 6.11
CA VAL A 23 -8.74 0.12 5.21
C VAL A 23 -7.56 -0.50 6.00
N VAL A 24 -6.96 0.26 6.91
CA VAL A 24 -5.83 -0.20 7.73
C VAL A 24 -6.27 -1.23 8.78
N ILE A 25 -7.35 -0.96 9.52
CA ILE A 25 -7.84 -1.83 10.61
C ILE A 25 -8.34 -3.17 10.06
N ASN A 26 -9.13 -3.13 8.98
CA ASN A 26 -9.76 -4.33 8.44
C ASN A 26 -8.85 -5.09 7.46
N GLN A 27 -7.67 -4.54 7.13
CA GLN A 27 -6.75 -5.11 6.14
C GLN A 27 -7.47 -5.41 4.79
N THR A 28 -8.34 -4.48 4.38
CA THR A 28 -9.24 -4.62 3.22
C THR A 28 -8.74 -3.78 2.06
N VAL A 29 -8.83 -4.30 0.84
CA VAL A 29 -8.61 -3.51 -0.38
C VAL A 29 -9.92 -2.84 -0.77
N LEU A 30 -9.92 -1.52 -0.87
CA LEU A 30 -11.08 -0.73 -1.27
C LEU A 30 -10.89 -0.20 -2.70
N THR A 31 -11.74 -0.65 -3.61
CA THR A 31 -11.86 -0.08 -4.96
C THR A 31 -12.95 0.99 -4.97
N VAL A 32 -12.61 2.18 -5.42
CA VAL A 32 -13.53 3.30 -5.59
C VAL A 32 -13.80 3.48 -7.08
N GLN A 33 -15.05 3.28 -7.48
CA GLN A 33 -15.48 3.46 -8.86
C GLN A 33 -16.08 4.86 -9.06
N PHE A 34 -15.60 5.56 -10.08
CA PHE A 34 -16.05 6.88 -10.48
C PHE A 34 -17.20 6.77 -11.48
N PRO A 35 -18.07 7.80 -11.58
CA PRO A 35 -19.16 7.82 -12.56
C PRO A 35 -18.70 7.66 -14.01
N GLY A 36 -17.48 8.10 -14.33
CA GLY A 36 -16.87 7.99 -15.66
C GLY A 36 -16.28 6.60 -15.97
N GLY A 37 -16.36 5.66 -15.03
CA GLY A 37 -15.82 4.31 -15.16
C GLY A 37 -14.36 4.17 -14.73
N GLU A 38 -13.71 5.25 -14.31
CA GLU A 38 -12.38 5.19 -13.70
C GLU A 38 -12.43 4.52 -12.31
N GLU A 39 -11.32 3.90 -11.93
CA GLU A 39 -11.22 3.20 -10.65
C GLU A 39 -9.96 3.60 -9.89
N VAL A 40 -10.10 3.77 -8.58
CA VAL A 40 -8.99 4.02 -7.65
C VAL A 40 -8.95 2.93 -6.61
N ILE A 41 -7.78 2.33 -6.40
CA ILE A 41 -7.59 1.27 -5.39
C ILE A 41 -6.85 1.86 -4.20
N ILE A 42 -7.44 1.68 -3.01
CA ILE A 42 -6.83 2.01 -1.73
C ILE A 42 -6.54 0.70 -1.02
N GLN A 43 -5.25 0.42 -0.81
CA GLN A 43 -4.80 -0.80 -0.16
C GLN A 43 -3.92 -0.47 1.06
N PRO A 44 -4.07 -1.21 2.17
CA PRO A 44 -3.17 -1.09 3.29
C PRO A 44 -1.80 -1.63 2.87
N LYS A 45 -0.73 -0.91 3.21
CA LYS A 45 0.62 -1.42 2.97
C LYS A 45 0.85 -2.61 3.90
N PRO A 46 1.16 -3.81 3.39
CA PRO A 46 1.44 -4.94 4.25
C PRO A 46 2.68 -4.62 5.10
N PRO A 47 2.71 -5.04 6.38
CA PRO A 47 3.92 -4.93 7.18
C PRO A 47 4.98 -5.82 6.56
N LEU A 48 5.97 -5.21 5.91
CA LEU A 48 7.12 -5.92 5.38
C LEU A 48 8.02 -6.31 6.54
N LYS A 49 8.44 -7.58 6.58
CA LYS A 49 9.53 -7.98 7.46
C LYS A 49 10.77 -7.19 7.04
N PRO A 50 11.55 -6.63 7.98
CA PRO A 50 12.84 -6.06 7.64
C PRO A 50 13.68 -7.13 6.95
N LEU A 51 14.48 -6.72 5.97
CA LEU A 51 15.42 -7.63 5.34
C LEU A 51 16.35 -8.19 6.44
N PRO A 52 16.66 -9.50 6.38
CA PRO A 52 17.62 -10.06 7.31
C PRO A 52 18.95 -9.31 7.16
N ILE A 53 19.56 -8.98 8.30
CA ILE A 53 20.95 -8.53 8.30
C ILE A 53 21.78 -9.73 7.85
N LEU A 54 22.29 -9.67 6.63
CA LEU A 54 23.19 -10.69 6.12
C LEU A 54 24.54 -10.50 6.80
N ASN A 55 25.02 -11.53 7.48
CA ASN A 55 26.43 -11.61 7.87
C ASN A 55 27.23 -11.81 6.58
N GLY A 56 27.56 -10.70 5.93
CA GLY A 56 28.31 -10.67 4.67
C GLY A 56 29.62 -9.94 4.85
N TYR A 57 30.66 -10.44 4.20
CA TYR A 57 31.92 -9.75 4.03
C TYR A 57 31.89 -9.02 2.69
N VAL A 58 31.97 -7.69 2.70
CA VAL A 58 32.21 -6.91 1.47
C VAL A 58 33.72 -6.87 1.27
N PRO A 59 34.28 -7.51 0.22
CA PRO A 59 35.70 -7.48 -0.03
C PRO A 59 36.20 -6.04 -0.24
N LYS A 60 37.37 -5.75 0.29
CA LYS A 60 38.05 -4.48 0.07
C LYS A 60 38.30 -4.31 -1.45
N GLY A 61 37.88 -3.20 -2.04
CA GLY A 61 37.99 -2.94 -3.49
C GLY A 61 36.69 -3.04 -4.30
N TRP A 62 35.62 -3.67 -3.79
CA TRP A 62 34.36 -3.86 -4.54
C TRP A 62 33.71 -2.54 -5.02
N LYS A 63 33.89 -1.46 -4.26
CA LYS A 63 33.32 -0.14 -4.60
C LYS A 63 34.26 0.69 -5.49
N GLU A 64 35.52 0.31 -5.58
CA GLU A 64 36.59 1.10 -6.17
C GLU A 64 36.79 0.78 -7.66
N GLU A 65 36.25 -0.33 -8.19
CA GLU A 65 36.30 -0.68 -9.63
C GLU A 65 35.21 -0.03 -10.49
N ILE A 66 34.36 0.82 -9.91
CA ILE A 66 33.27 1.50 -10.63
C ILE A 66 33.51 3.02 -10.71
N TYR A 67 34.75 3.48 -10.92
CA TYR A 67 35.05 4.85 -11.36
C TYR A 67 36.37 4.91 -12.12
#